data_AF-A0A347VQD3-F1
#
_entry.id   AF-A0A347VQD3-F1
#
_cell.length_a   1.000
_cell.length_b   1.000
_cell.length_c   1.000
_cell.angle_alpha   90.00
_cell.angle_beta   90.00
_cell.angle_gamma   90.00
#
_symmetry.space_group_name_H-M   'P 1'
#
loop_
_entity.id
_entity.type
_entity.pdbx_description
1 polymer ?
#
loop_
_entity_poly.entity_id
_entity_poly.type
_entity_poly.pdbx_seq_one_letter_code
_entity_poly.pdbx_strand_id
1 'polypeptide(L)'
;MKKDNFLIFRLNTKDLEKITQDSKKLNLTKSQLLRLYIHNKKLSATLATFAKNVEFNNAMLNELSRIAGNINQIAYRLNIDSTTNLDSINEFKKEAMQTKKIFALMAQNIKESNKKLDNLKG
;
A
#
# COMPACT_ATOMS: atom_id res chain seq x y z
N MET A 1 13.20 40.25 5.59
CA MET A 1 11.76 40.07 5.32
C MET A 1 11.51 38.63 4.93
N LYS A 2 10.63 37.91 5.62
CA LYS A 2 10.24 36.54 5.22
C LYS A 2 9.50 36.63 3.88
N LYS A 3 9.87 35.80 2.91
CA LYS A 3 9.10 35.66 1.66
C LYS A 3 7.78 34.99 2.02
N ASP A 4 6.71 35.75 2.04
CA ASP A 4 5.36 35.18 2.15
C ASP A 4 5.03 34.47 0.83
N ASN A 5 4.79 33.17 0.90
CA ASN A 5 4.39 32.37 -0.26
C ASN A 5 2.92 32.66 -0.59
N PHE A 6 2.68 33.40 -1.66
CA PHE A 6 1.34 33.65 -2.19
C PHE A 6 0.98 32.62 -3.26
N LEU A 7 -0.27 32.13 -3.21
CA LEU A 7 -0.87 31.25 -4.21
C LEU A 7 -2.05 31.95 -4.85
N ILE A 8 -2.02 32.08 -6.18
CA ILE A 8 -3.10 32.67 -6.96
C ILE A 8 -4.00 31.54 -7.47
N PHE A 9 -5.30 31.64 -7.18
CA PHE A 9 -6.31 30.70 -7.65
C PHE A 9 -7.17 31.36 -8.71
N ARG A 10 -7.35 30.69 -9.85
CA ARG A 10 -8.35 31.06 -10.86
C ARG A 10 -9.56 30.17 -10.65
N LEU A 11 -10.71 30.79 -10.42
CA LEU A 11 -11.98 30.13 -10.17
C LEU A 11 -12.99 30.63 -11.20
N ASN A 12 -13.84 29.74 -11.70
CA ASN A 12 -15.01 30.17 -12.46
C ASN A 12 -16.11 30.66 -11.49
N THR A 13 -17.19 31.23 -12.03
CA THR A 13 -18.29 31.76 -11.25
C THR A 13 -18.99 30.70 -10.39
N LYS A 14 -19.21 29.49 -10.93
CA LYS A 14 -19.85 28.38 -10.19
C LYS A 14 -19.02 27.93 -8.99
N ASP A 15 -17.71 27.83 -9.14
CA ASP A 15 -16.79 27.44 -8.07
C ASP A 15 -16.75 28.51 -6.97
N LEU A 16 -16.78 29.79 -7.35
CA LEU A 16 -16.82 30.91 -6.40
C LEU A 16 -18.13 30.93 -5.59
N GLU A 17 -19.26 30.68 -6.24
CA GLU A 17 -20.57 30.57 -5.58
C GLU A 17 -20.57 29.44 -4.56
N LYS A 18 -20.08 28.26 -4.94
CA LYS A 18 -19.98 27.10 -4.07
C LYS A 18 -19.06 27.35 -2.87
N ILE A 19 -17.87 27.89 -3.09
CA ILE A 19 -16.94 28.28 -2.01
C ILE A 19 -17.60 29.29 -1.07
N THR A 20 -18.40 30.22 -1.60
CA THR A 20 -19.08 31.23 -0.78
C THR A 20 -20.19 30.60 0.07
N GLN A 21 -20.96 29.65 -0.48
CA GLN A 21 -21.97 28.91 0.28
C GLN A 21 -21.33 28.05 1.38
N ASP A 22 -20.30 27.28 1.04
CA ASP A 22 -19.58 26.42 1.98
C ASP A 22 -18.90 27.22 3.09
N SER A 23 -18.30 28.36 2.73
CA SER A 23 -17.68 29.31 3.67
C SER A 23 -18.67 29.82 4.71
N LYS A 24 -19.90 30.17 4.30
CA LYS A 24 -20.98 30.56 5.21
C LYS A 24 -21.44 29.39 6.08
N LYS A 25 -21.67 28.22 5.49
CA LYS A 25 -22.17 27.03 6.19
C LYS A 25 -21.21 26.55 7.28
N LEU A 26 -19.91 26.60 7.00
CA LEU A 26 -18.86 26.11 7.90
C LEU A 26 -18.28 27.21 8.81
N ASN A 27 -18.76 28.45 8.69
CA ASN A 27 -18.23 29.61 9.39
C ASN A 27 -16.70 29.79 9.25
N LEU A 28 -16.21 29.63 8.03
CA LEU A 28 -14.79 29.76 7.68
C LEU A 28 -14.61 30.84 6.63
N THR A 29 -13.49 31.57 6.66
CA THR A 29 -13.15 32.45 5.54
C THR A 29 -12.87 31.63 4.28
N LYS A 30 -13.15 32.19 3.09
CA LYS A 30 -12.87 31.54 1.80
C LYS A 30 -11.41 31.09 1.68
N SER A 31 -10.49 31.88 2.24
CA SER A 31 -9.06 31.58 2.28
C SER A 31 -8.73 30.37 3.18
N GLN A 32 -9.35 30.28 4.37
CA GLN A 32 -9.24 29.11 5.24
C GLN A 32 -9.85 27.87 4.57
N LEU A 33 -11.02 28.01 3.94
CA LEU A 33 -11.69 26.91 3.24
C LEU A 33 -10.85 26.36 2.08
N LEU A 34 -10.27 27.25 1.25
CA LEU A 34 -9.38 26.85 0.16
C LEU A 34 -8.13 26.11 0.69
N ARG A 35 -7.50 26.61 1.75
CA ARG A 35 -6.38 25.91 2.39
C ARG A 35 -6.80 24.55 2.94
N LEU A 36 -7.98 24.47 3.55
CA LEU A 36 -8.54 23.22 4.06
C LEU A 36 -8.76 22.21 2.93
N TYR A 37 -9.34 22.63 1.80
CA TYR A 37 -9.55 21.75 0.64
C TYR A 37 -8.24 21.26 0.02
N ILE A 38 -7.24 22.13 -0.10
CA ILE A 38 -5.89 21.74 -0.56
C ILE A 38 -5.28 20.72 0.40
N HIS A 39 -5.37 20.96 1.70
CA HIS A 39 -4.83 20.07 2.72
C HIS A 39 -5.56 18.73 2.72
N ASN A 40 -6.89 18.73 2.65
CA ASN A 40 -7.72 17.52 2.56
C ASN A 40 -7.42 16.72 1.29
N LYS A 41 -7.17 17.38 0.15
CA LYS A 41 -6.75 16.68 -1.07
C LYS A 41 -5.40 15.97 -0.89
N LYS A 42 -4.44 16.62 -0.25
CA LYS A 42 -3.13 16.00 0.08
C LYS A 42 -3.29 14.83 1.07
N LEU A 43 -4.10 15.01 2.11
CA LEU A 43 -4.44 13.95 3.07
C LEU A 43 -5.12 12.77 2.36
N SER A 44 -6.07 13.03 1.48
CA SER A 44 -6.77 12.00 0.70
C SER A 44 -5.81 11.20 -0.18
N ALA A 45 -4.87 11.87 -0.87
CA ALA A 45 -3.83 11.17 -1.64
C ALA A 45 -2.91 10.32 -0.74
N THR A 46 -2.58 10.84 0.44
CA THR A 46 -1.76 10.11 1.44
C THR A 46 -2.51 8.89 1.96
N LEU A 47 -3.80 9.04 2.28
CA LEU A 47 -4.67 7.95 2.74
C LEU A 47 -4.85 6.88 1.65
N ALA A 48 -5.04 7.28 0.40
CA ALA A 48 -5.11 6.33 -0.72
C ALA A 48 -3.80 5.54 -0.87
N THR A 49 -2.67 6.18 -0.63
CA THR A 49 -1.35 5.52 -0.62
C THR A 49 -1.22 4.55 0.54
N PHE A 50 -1.63 4.99 1.74
CA PHE A 50 -1.61 4.14 2.94
C PHE A 50 -2.52 2.92 2.78
N ALA A 51 -3.73 3.09 2.24
CA ALA A 51 -4.67 2.00 1.99
C ALA A 51 -4.07 0.94 1.06
N LYS A 52 -3.40 1.34 -0.03
CA LYS A 52 -2.68 0.42 -0.92
C LYS A 52 -1.56 -0.33 -0.21
N ASN A 53 -0.82 0.33 0.67
CA ASN A 53 0.23 -0.31 1.45
C ASN A 53 -0.34 -1.31 2.47
N VAL A 54 -1.47 -1.01 3.10
CA VAL A 54 -2.16 -1.94 4.00
C VAL A 54 -2.65 -3.17 3.25
N GLU A 55 -3.27 -2.99 2.08
CA GLU A 55 -3.70 -4.10 1.22
C GLU A 55 -2.51 -4.99 0.82
N PHE A 56 -1.40 -4.37 0.41
CA PHE A 56 -0.16 -5.07 0.09
C PHE A 56 0.39 -5.86 1.29
N ASN A 57 0.47 -5.24 2.47
CA ASN A 57 0.98 -5.88 3.68
C ASN A 57 0.09 -7.07 4.10
N ASN A 58 -1.23 -6.93 3.99
CA ASN A 58 -2.15 -8.04 4.27
C ASN A 58 -1.97 -9.20 3.29
N ALA A 59 -1.84 -8.91 1.99
CA ALA A 59 -1.52 -9.93 0.99
C ALA A 59 -0.18 -10.63 1.30
N MET A 60 0.82 -9.86 1.75
CA MET A 60 2.10 -10.41 2.16
C MET A 60 2.00 -11.33 3.37
N LEU A 61 1.29 -10.90 4.42
CA LEU A 61 1.07 -11.70 5.63
C LEU A 61 0.33 -13.00 5.33
N ASN A 62 -0.66 -12.96 4.44
CA ASN A 62 -1.39 -14.15 4.02
C ASN A 62 -0.49 -15.17 3.32
N GLU A 63 0.38 -14.72 2.42
CA GLU A 63 1.35 -15.59 1.76
C GLU A 63 2.40 -16.13 2.74
N LEU A 64 2.89 -15.31 3.69
CA LEU A 64 3.78 -15.79 4.74
C LEU A 64 3.12 -16.86 5.61
N SER A 65 1.85 -16.67 5.98
CA SER A 65 1.06 -17.63 6.73
C SER A 65 0.90 -18.95 5.96
N ARG A 66 0.59 -18.87 4.66
CA ARG A 66 0.51 -20.04 3.77
C ARG A 66 1.84 -20.80 3.71
N ILE A 67 2.96 -20.10 3.56
CA ILE A 67 4.29 -20.69 3.54
C ILE A 67 4.63 -21.35 4.88
N ALA A 68 4.38 -20.67 6.00
CA ALA A 68 4.59 -21.22 7.33
C ALA A 68 3.76 -22.50 7.54
N GLY A 69 2.51 -22.51 7.07
CA GLY A 69 1.65 -23.70 7.07
C GLY A 69 2.27 -24.87 6.30
N ASN A 70 2.75 -24.62 5.08
CA ASN A 70 3.39 -25.65 4.26
C ASN A 70 4.68 -26.19 4.92
N ILE A 71 5.54 -25.31 5.45
CA ILE A 71 6.75 -25.72 6.17
C ILE A 71 6.40 -26.60 7.37
N ASN A 72 5.34 -26.25 8.11
CA ASN A 72 4.91 -27.02 9.26
C ASN A 72 4.39 -28.41 8.87
N GLN A 73 3.65 -28.52 7.76
CA GLN A 73 3.20 -29.82 7.22
C GLN A 73 4.36 -30.69 6.75
N ILE A 74 5.36 -30.09 6.10
CA ILE A 74 6.59 -30.78 5.72
C ILE A 74 7.30 -31.30 6.97
N ALA A 75 7.50 -30.47 8.00
CA ALA A 75 8.17 -30.85 9.23
C ALA A 75 7.43 -32.00 9.94
N TYR A 76 6.10 -31.96 9.94
CA TYR A 76 5.25 -33.03 10.45
C TYR A 76 5.46 -34.35 9.69
N ARG A 77 5.45 -34.32 8.35
CA ARG A 77 5.71 -35.51 7.52
C ARG A 77 7.12 -36.08 7.73
N LEU A 78 8.14 -35.24 7.83
CA LEU A 78 9.52 -35.66 8.09
C LEU A 78 9.70 -36.28 9.48
N ASN A 79 8.93 -35.83 10.48
CA ASN A 79 8.97 -36.39 11.84
C ASN A 79 8.20 -37.71 11.98
N ILE A 80 7.22 -37.98 11.10
CA ILE A 80 6.43 -39.22 11.13
C ILE A 80 7.11 -40.33 10.33
N ASP A 81 7.71 -40.01 9.18
CA ASP A 81 8.37 -40.97 8.30
C ASP A 81 9.89 -40.99 8.54
N SER A 82 10.32 -41.42 9.73
CA SER A 82 11.75 -41.67 10.02
C SER A 82 12.38 -42.77 9.16
N THR A 83 11.57 -43.49 8.39
CA THR A 83 12.00 -44.52 7.43
C THR A 83 11.73 -44.07 6.01
N THR A 84 12.77 -43.47 5.40
CA THR A 84 13.09 -43.41 3.96
C THR A 84 11.90 -43.48 2.99
N ASN A 85 11.53 -42.33 2.43
CA ASN A 85 11.00 -42.31 1.07
C ASN A 85 11.57 -41.11 0.30
N LEU A 86 12.33 -41.42 -0.76
CA LEU A 86 12.91 -40.44 -1.67
C LEU A 86 11.83 -39.47 -2.23
N ASP A 87 10.59 -39.96 -2.31
CA ASP A 87 9.43 -39.23 -2.78
C ASP A 87 9.01 -38.09 -1.84
N SER A 88 9.06 -38.29 -0.53
CA SER A 88 8.75 -37.24 0.46
C SER A 88 9.78 -36.10 0.40
N ILE A 89 11.06 -36.43 0.15
CA ILE A 89 12.13 -35.44 -0.06
C ILE A 89 11.95 -34.72 -1.41
N ASN A 90 11.49 -35.42 -2.45
CA ASN A 90 11.24 -34.82 -3.76
C ASN A 90 10.01 -33.90 -3.75
N GLU A 91 8.92 -34.28 -3.05
CA GLU A 91 7.78 -33.39 -2.79
C GLU A 91 8.22 -32.16 -2.01
N PHE A 92 9.03 -32.33 -0.96
CA PHE A 92 9.60 -31.22 -0.21
C PHE A 92 10.41 -30.27 -1.11
N LYS A 93 11.32 -30.80 -1.93
CA LYS A 93 12.12 -29.99 -2.86
C LYS A 93 11.24 -29.23 -3.84
N LYS A 94 10.16 -29.85 -4.34
CA LYS A 94 9.20 -29.23 -5.24
C LYS A 94 8.47 -28.07 -4.56
N GLU A 95 7.97 -28.27 -3.33
CA GLU A 95 7.31 -27.21 -2.56
C GLU A 95 8.27 -26.09 -2.15
N ALA A 96 9.49 -26.41 -1.74
CA ALA A 96 10.52 -25.42 -1.41
C ALA A 96 10.90 -24.58 -2.64
N MET A 97 10.99 -25.21 -3.81
CA MET A 97 11.28 -24.52 -5.07
C MET A 97 10.11 -23.62 -5.52
N GLN A 98 8.87 -24.05 -5.33
CA GLN A 98 7.68 -23.21 -5.56
C GLN A 98 7.66 -22.02 -4.60
N THR A 99 7.92 -22.26 -3.31
CA THR A 99 8.04 -21.21 -2.29
C THR A 99 9.11 -20.19 -2.67
N LYS A 100 10.29 -20.63 -3.11
CA LYS A 100 11.37 -19.75 -3.58
C LYS A 100 10.95 -18.87 -4.77
N LYS A 101 10.19 -19.42 -5.73
CA LYS A 101 9.66 -18.65 -6.87
C LYS A 101 8.70 -17.56 -6.40
N ILE A 102 7.87 -17.85 -5.41
CA ILE A 102 6.91 -16.89 -4.84
C ILE A 102 7.65 -15.74 -4.14
N PHE A 103 8.69 -16.03 -3.36
CA PHE A 103 9.55 -15.00 -2.77
C PHE A 103 10.24 -14.12 -3.82
N ALA A 104 10.71 -14.71 -4.93
CA ALA A 104 11.31 -13.94 -6.02
C ALA A 104 10.30 -13.01 -6.70
N LEU A 105 9.08 -13.50 -6.94
CA LEU A 105 7.98 -12.71 -7.52
C LEU A 105 7.56 -11.57 -6.57
N MET A 106 7.49 -11.85 -5.27
CA MET A 106 7.22 -10.84 -4.24
C MET A 106 8.29 -9.75 -4.20
N ALA A 107 9.57 -10.12 -4.22
CA ALA A 107 10.67 -9.16 -4.23
C ALA A 107 10.59 -8.23 -5.44
N GLN A 108 10.18 -8.75 -6.59
CA GLN A 108 9.96 -7.96 -7.81
C GLN A 108 8.77 -7.01 -7.68
N ASN A 109 7.63 -7.48 -7.17
CA ASN A 109 6.44 -6.65 -6.94
C ASN A 109 6.68 -5.53 -5.92
N ILE A 110 7.50 -5.77 -4.88
CA ILE A 110 7.94 -4.75 -3.93
C ILE A 110 8.75 -3.67 -4.65
N LYS A 111 9.71 -4.08 -5.49
CA LYS A 111 10.57 -3.16 -6.23
C LYS A 111 9.77 -2.27 -7.19
N GLU A 112 8.77 -2.83 -7.86
CA GLU A 112 7.88 -2.08 -8.75
C GLU A 112 6.94 -1.15 -8.00
N SER A 113 6.41 -1.58 -6.86
CA SER A 113 5.54 -0.74 -6.02
C SER A 113 6.31 0.44 -5.42
N ASN A 114 7.55 0.22 -4.97
CA ASN A 114 8.42 1.29 -4.48
C ASN A 114 8.79 2.29 -5.58
N LYS A 115 9.08 1.84 -6.81
CA LYS A 115 9.29 2.74 -7.95
C LYS A 115 8.06 3.61 -8.26
N LYS A 116 6.86 3.05 -8.19
CA LYS A 116 5.61 3.82 -8.39
C LYS A 116 5.39 4.86 -7.29
N LEU A 117 5.79 4.55 -6.06
CA LEU A 117 5.75 5.49 -4.93
C LEU A 117 6.74 6.65 -5.10
N ASP A 118 7.95 6.39 -5.59
CA ASP A 118 8.93 7.45 -5.84
C ASP A 118 8.48 8.40 -6.95
N ASN A 119 7.83 7.88 -8.00
CA ASN A 119 7.26 8.70 -9.08
C ASN A 119 6.07 9.58 -8.63
N LEU A 120 5.43 9.28 -7.50
CA LEU A 120 4.35 10.08 -6.91
C LEU A 120 4.87 11.17 -5.96
N LYS A 121 6.16 11.12 -5.59
CA LYS A 121 6.83 12.13 -4.75
C LYS A 121 7.52 13.22 -5.57
N GLY A 122 7.62 13.07 -6.89
CA GLY A 122 8.03 14.12 -7.85
C GLY A 122 6.84 14.94 -8.33
#